data_AF-A0A7K3DQ88-F1
#
_entry.id   AF-A0A7K3DQ88-F1
#
_cell.length_a   1.000
_cell.length_b   1.000
_cell.length_c   1.000
_cell.angle_alpha   90.00
_cell.angle_beta   90.00
_cell.angle_gamma   90.00
#
_symmetry.space_group_name_H-M   'P 1'
#
loop_
_entity.id
_entity.type
_entity.pdbx_description
1 polymer ?
#
loop_
_entity_poly.entity_id
_entity_poly.type
_entity_poly.pdbx_seq_one_letter_code
_entity_poly.pdbx_strand_id
1 'polypeptide(L)'
;LAVTTALFDDAQAAETAYRAVKPLAERAAEAPAPHNPLWQDAARLGLADPELREAAAACFTAALDALPRLGADGEVRQAVADFTHRYVLRGRCPADDLLDRLTPSPDRGRTVRS
;
A
#
# COMPACT_ATOMS: atom_id res chain seq x y z
N LEU A 1 4.73 7.06 11.24
CA LEU A 1 5.94 7.20 10.40
C LEU A 1 6.84 5.96 10.39
N ALA A 2 6.53 4.88 11.14
CA ALA A 2 7.43 3.73 11.27
C ALA A 2 7.90 3.12 9.93
N VAL A 3 7.00 2.91 8.97
CA VAL A 3 7.36 2.38 7.64
C VAL A 3 8.29 3.32 6.89
N THR A 4 7.95 4.61 6.81
CA THR A 4 8.81 5.60 6.14
C THR A 4 10.18 5.70 6.80
N THR A 5 10.23 5.77 8.14
CA THR A 5 11.48 5.73 8.91
C THR A 5 12.29 4.48 8.56
N ALA A 6 11.68 3.31 8.57
CA ALA A 6 12.37 2.06 8.24
C ALA A 6 12.95 2.04 6.82
N LEU A 7 12.21 2.59 5.84
CA LEU A 7 12.66 2.61 4.45
C LEU A 7 13.79 3.62 4.18
N PHE A 8 13.94 4.66 5.00
CA PHE A 8 14.98 5.67 4.81
C PHE A 8 16.19 5.49 5.75
N ASP A 9 15.98 4.94 6.94
CA ASP A 9 17.02 4.85 7.98
C ASP A 9 17.71 3.47 8.05
N ASP A 10 17.20 2.45 7.35
CA ASP A 10 17.88 1.16 7.18
C ASP A 10 18.34 0.97 5.73
N ALA A 11 19.65 0.83 5.53
CA ALA A 11 20.26 0.78 4.19
C ALA A 11 19.76 -0.40 3.34
N GLN A 12 19.47 -1.55 3.96
CA GLN A 12 18.96 -2.72 3.26
C GLN A 12 17.51 -2.50 2.80
N ALA A 13 16.68 -1.92 3.66
CA ALA A 13 15.31 -1.57 3.33
C ALA A 13 15.25 -0.49 2.23
N ALA A 14 16.11 0.52 2.32
CA ALA A 14 16.21 1.57 1.30
C ALA A 14 16.54 1.00 -0.08
N GLU A 15 17.55 0.13 -0.19
CA GLU A 15 17.93 -0.50 -1.45
C GLU A 15 16.81 -1.39 -2.00
N THR A 16 16.13 -2.15 -1.13
CA THR A 16 15.01 -3.01 -1.52
C THR A 16 13.84 -2.18 -2.05
N ALA A 17 13.47 -1.11 -1.35
CA ALA A 17 12.42 -0.20 -1.79
C ALA A 17 12.79 0.49 -3.10
N TYR A 18 14.04 0.95 -3.25
CA TYR A 18 14.53 1.55 -4.50
C TYR A 18 14.38 0.60 -5.69
N ARG A 19 14.80 -0.65 -5.54
CA ARG A 19 14.65 -1.66 -6.59
C ARG A 19 13.19 -1.96 -6.90
N ALA A 20 12.34 -2.04 -5.87
CA ALA A 20 10.92 -2.33 -6.03
C ALA A 20 10.18 -1.22 -6.79
N VAL A 21 10.53 0.05 -6.58
CA VAL A 21 9.86 1.17 -7.26
C VAL A 21 10.47 1.50 -8.62
N LYS A 22 11.67 0.99 -8.94
CA LYS A 22 12.37 1.28 -10.19
C LYS A 22 11.53 1.00 -11.45
N PRO A 23 10.80 -0.14 -11.59
CA PRO A 23 9.96 -0.39 -12.76
C PRO A 23 8.84 0.64 -12.92
N LEU A 24 8.32 1.19 -11.81
CA LEU A 24 7.27 2.21 -11.86
C LEU A 24 7.79 3.53 -12.47
N ALA A 25 9.07 3.84 -12.31
CA ALA A 25 9.66 5.05 -12.90
C ALA A 25 9.56 5.05 -14.43
N GLU A 26 9.62 3.89 -15.07
CA GLU A 26 9.44 3.76 -16.52
C GLU A 26 8.01 4.13 -16.93
N ARG A 27 7.00 3.79 -16.11
CA ARG A 27 5.59 4.16 -16.32
C ARG A 27 5.26 5.62 -16.06
N ALA A 28 6.05 6.30 -15.22
CA ALA A 28 5.90 7.73 -15.01
C ALA A 28 6.22 8.54 -16.29
N ALA A 29 6.89 7.95 -17.28
CA ALA A 29 7.43 8.66 -18.43
C ALA A 29 8.32 9.85 -18.00
N GLU A 30 8.77 10.68 -18.95
CA GLU A 30 9.58 11.87 -18.63
C GLU A 30 8.76 13.00 -17.97
N ALA A 31 7.45 12.80 -17.75
CA ALA A 31 6.57 13.80 -17.18
C ALA A 31 6.68 13.85 -15.64
N PRO A 32 6.81 15.03 -15.02
CA PRO A 32 6.78 15.14 -13.58
C PRO A 32 5.35 14.89 -13.04
N ALA A 33 5.28 14.39 -11.80
CA ALA A 33 4.08 14.44 -11.00
C ALA A 33 3.54 15.90 -10.90
N PRO A 34 2.22 16.16 -10.94
CA PRO A 34 1.08 15.23 -10.94
C PRO A 34 0.55 14.82 -12.31
N HIS A 35 1.24 15.18 -13.40
CA HIS A 35 0.70 15.01 -14.76
C HIS A 35 1.14 13.72 -15.44
N ASN A 36 1.82 12.82 -14.73
CA ASN A 36 2.24 11.55 -15.30
C ASN A 36 1.19 10.43 -15.18
N PRO A 37 1.20 9.45 -16.10
CA PRO A 37 0.23 8.35 -16.10
C PRO A 37 0.25 7.53 -14.81
N LEU A 38 1.45 7.22 -14.29
CA LEU A 38 1.60 6.48 -13.04
C LEU A 38 0.84 7.16 -11.88
N TRP A 39 0.93 8.48 -11.77
CA TRP A 39 0.32 9.21 -10.68
C TRP A 39 -1.20 9.30 -10.84
N GLN A 40 -1.69 9.44 -12.07
CA GLN A 40 -3.14 9.37 -12.33
C GLN A 40 -3.71 7.99 -12.01
N ASP A 41 -3.02 6.92 -12.43
CA ASP A 41 -3.43 5.55 -12.14
C ASP A 41 -3.38 5.25 -10.64
N ALA A 42 -2.31 5.65 -9.96
CA ALA A 42 -2.20 5.49 -8.51
C ALA A 42 -3.29 6.24 -7.75
N ALA A 43 -3.66 7.45 -8.19
CA ALA A 43 -4.75 8.21 -7.57
C ALA A 43 -6.13 7.56 -7.79
N ARG A 44 -6.33 6.88 -8.92
CA ARG A 44 -7.61 6.26 -9.29
C ARG A 44 -7.79 4.84 -8.75
N LEU A 45 -6.71 4.05 -8.78
CA LEU A 45 -6.73 2.61 -8.50
C LEU A 45 -6.06 2.27 -7.17
N GLY A 46 -5.11 3.08 -6.70
CA GLY A 46 -4.33 2.75 -5.50
C GLY A 46 -3.67 1.38 -5.61
N LEU A 47 -3.86 0.53 -4.60
CA LEU A 47 -3.30 -0.83 -4.56
C LEU A 47 -4.11 -1.87 -5.35
N ALA A 48 -5.17 -1.46 -6.04
CA ALA A 48 -5.82 -2.31 -7.04
C ALA A 48 -4.98 -2.44 -8.32
N ASP A 49 -4.05 -1.52 -8.58
CA ASP A 49 -3.04 -1.67 -9.64
C ASP A 49 -2.00 -2.73 -9.21
N PRO A 50 -1.76 -3.76 -10.05
CA PRO A 50 -0.93 -4.89 -9.67
C PRO A 50 0.54 -4.53 -9.44
N GLU A 51 1.09 -3.58 -10.20
CA GLU A 51 2.50 -3.20 -10.06
C GLU A 51 2.70 -2.29 -8.85
N LEU A 52 1.75 -1.38 -8.57
CA LEU A 52 1.76 -0.60 -7.34
C LEU A 52 1.63 -1.50 -6.12
N ARG A 53 0.78 -2.53 -6.19
CA ARG A 53 0.64 -3.53 -5.13
C ARG A 53 1.93 -4.31 -4.90
N GLU A 54 2.60 -4.74 -5.97
CA GLU A 54 3.87 -5.46 -5.86
C GLU A 54 4.95 -4.59 -5.20
N ALA A 55 5.12 -3.35 -5.67
CA ALA A 55 6.07 -2.41 -5.09
C ALA A 55 5.74 -2.11 -3.62
N ALA A 56 4.47 -1.89 -3.30
CA ALA A 56 4.04 -1.68 -1.92
C ALA A 56 4.31 -2.89 -1.03
N ALA A 57 3.99 -4.11 -1.49
CA ALA A 57 4.25 -5.33 -0.73
C ALA A 57 5.75 -5.52 -0.44
N ALA A 58 6.62 -5.26 -1.43
CA ALA A 58 8.06 -5.31 -1.25
C ALA A 58 8.54 -4.25 -0.23
N CYS A 59 8.07 -3.01 -0.34
CA CYS A 59 8.42 -1.94 0.61
C CYS A 59 7.96 -2.24 2.04
N PHE A 60 6.73 -2.72 2.24
CA PHE A 60 6.22 -3.05 3.57
C PHE A 60 6.92 -4.27 4.17
N THR A 61 7.30 -5.26 3.35
CA THR A 61 8.11 -6.40 3.79
C THR A 61 9.50 -5.94 4.24
N ALA A 62 10.16 -5.13 3.42
CA ALA A 62 11.47 -4.56 3.74
C ALA A 62 11.44 -3.72 5.04
N ALA A 63 10.38 -2.94 5.23
CA ALA A 63 10.17 -2.18 6.46
C ALA A 63 9.99 -3.10 7.67
N LEU A 64 9.17 -4.14 7.58
CA LEU A 64 8.97 -5.12 8.66
C LEU A 64 10.26 -5.83 9.06
N ASP A 65 11.13 -6.13 8.08
CA ASP A 65 12.43 -6.71 8.33
C ASP A 65 13.39 -5.72 9.00
N ALA A 66 13.29 -4.43 8.70
CA ALA A 66 14.15 -3.37 9.24
C ALA A 66 13.76 -2.87 10.63
N LEU A 67 12.47 -2.82 10.96
CA LEU A 67 11.98 -2.32 12.24
C LEU A 67 12.67 -2.93 13.48
N PRO A 68 12.96 -4.25 13.55
CA PRO A 68 13.72 -4.85 14.64
C PRO A 68 15.15 -4.31 14.75
N ARG A 69 15.83 -4.08 13.62
CA ARG A 69 17.21 -3.55 13.59
C ARG A 69 17.27 -2.10 14.06
N LEU A 70 16.20 -1.35 13.79
CA LEU A 70 16.02 0.04 14.22
C LEU A 70 15.50 0.17 15.66
N GLY A 71 15.31 -0.95 16.37
CA GLY A 71 14.87 -0.94 17.76
C GLY A 71 13.40 -0.56 17.96
N ALA A 72 12.56 -0.70 16.93
CA ALA A 72 11.13 -0.47 17.06
C ALA A 72 10.50 -1.45 18.06
N ASP A 73 9.61 -0.94 18.90
CA ASP A 73 8.90 -1.76 19.87
C ASP A 73 8.00 -2.82 19.20
N GLY A 74 7.58 -3.81 19.98
CA GLY A 74 6.74 -4.90 19.49
C GLY A 74 5.36 -4.44 19.01
N GLU A 75 4.80 -3.39 19.61
CA GLU A 75 3.47 -2.87 19.27
C GLU A 75 3.46 -2.21 17.90
N VAL A 76 4.46 -1.38 17.59
CA VAL A 76 4.67 -0.75 16.28
C VAL A 76 4.89 -1.82 15.22
N ARG A 77 5.72 -2.82 15.50
CA ARG A 77 5.96 -3.94 14.57
C ARG A 77 4.67 -4.70 14.26
N GLN A 78 3.88 -4.99 15.30
CA GLN A 78 2.60 -5.67 15.13
C GLN A 78 1.60 -4.80 14.36
N ALA A 79 1.50 -3.51 14.67
CA ALA A 79 0.62 -2.58 13.97
C ALA A 79 0.95 -2.49 12.48
N VAL A 80 2.25 -2.46 12.13
CA VAL A 80 2.68 -2.49 10.72
C VAL A 80 2.33 -3.84 10.08
N ALA A 81 2.54 -4.96 10.75
CA ALA A 81 2.20 -6.29 10.22
C ALA A 81 0.69 -6.44 9.97
N ASP A 82 -0.13 -5.99 10.91
CA ASP A 82 -1.59 -6.00 10.80
C ASP A 82 -2.07 -5.12 9.65
N PHE A 83 -1.47 -3.93 9.48
CA PHE A 83 -1.75 -3.04 8.36
C PHE A 83 -1.40 -3.70 7.02
N THR A 84 -0.21 -4.29 6.92
CA THR A 84 0.27 -4.99 5.71
C THR A 84 -0.69 -6.12 5.32
N HIS A 85 -1.12 -6.93 6.29
CA HIS A 85 -2.03 -8.05 6.04
C HIS A 85 -3.46 -7.59 5.71
N ARG A 86 -3.96 -6.53 6.38
CA ARG A 86 -5.32 -6.03 6.17
C ARG A 86 -5.48 -5.34 4.82
N TYR A 87 -4.48 -4.59 4.39
CA TYR A 87 -4.58 -3.69 3.24
C TYR A 87 -3.63 -4.10 2.11
N VAL A 88 -2.32 -4.02 2.34
CA VAL A 88 -1.30 -4.11 1.29
C VAL A 88 -1.34 -5.45 0.55
N LEU A 89 -1.32 -6.56 1.28
CA LEU A 89 -1.35 -7.90 0.67
C LEU A 89 -2.68 -8.21 -0.03
N ARG A 90 -3.75 -7.51 0.36
CA ARG A 90 -5.07 -7.63 -0.28
C ARG A 90 -5.26 -6.71 -1.47
N GLY A 91 -4.26 -5.88 -1.81
CA GLY A 91 -4.41 -4.85 -2.84
C GLY A 91 -5.46 -3.80 -2.48
N ARG A 92 -5.63 -3.54 -1.19
CA ARG A 92 -6.60 -2.57 -0.66
C ARG A 92 -5.90 -1.47 0.10
N CYS A 93 -6.59 -0.36 0.33
CA CYS A 93 -6.17 0.72 1.21
C CYS A 93 -7.32 1.16 2.14
N PRO A 94 -7.04 1.95 3.19
CA PRO A 94 -8.09 2.42 4.11
C PRO A 94 -9.24 3.19 3.44
N ALA A 95 -9.01 3.79 2.26
CA ALA A 95 -10.08 4.44 1.50
C ALA A 95 -11.13 3.44 1.00
N ASP A 96 -10.75 2.20 0.73
CA ASP A 96 -11.69 1.16 0.28
C ASP A 96 -12.69 0.79 1.37
N ASP A 97 -12.28 0.82 2.64
CA ASP A 97 -13.19 0.60 3.78
C ASP A 97 -14.23 1.73 3.90
N LEU A 98 -13.89 2.95 3.47
CA LEU A 98 -14.85 4.06 3.41
C LEU A 98 -15.82 3.88 2.24
N LEU A 99 -15.32 3.43 1.08
CA LEU A 99 -16.15 3.13 -0.10
C LEU A 99 -17.14 2.01 0.20
N ASP A 100 -16.72 0.94 0.88
CA ASP A 100 -17.58 -0.18 1.30
C ASP A 100 -18.74 0.28 2.20
N ARG A 101 -18.54 1.31 3.03
CA ARG A 101 -19.58 1.87 3.89
C ARG A 101 -20.59 2.71 3.12
N LEU A 102 -20.14 3.37 2.05
CA LEU A 102 -20.95 4.28 1.23
C LEU A 102 -21.70 3.56 0.10
N THR A 103 -21.25 2.36 -0.30
CA THR A 103 -21.94 1.51 -1.27
C THR A 103 -22.81 0.49 -0.53
N PRO A 104 -24.12 0.74 -0.34
CA PRO A 104 -25.00 -0.28 0.21
C PRO A 104 -25.03 -1.48 -0.74
N SER A 105 -24.70 -2.67 -0.22
CA SER A 105 -24.84 -3.91 -0.96
C SER A 105 -26.27 -4.04 -1.53
N PRO A 106 -26.43 -4.39 -2.82
CA PRO A 106 -27.75 -4.49 -3.47
C PRO A 106 -28.67 -5.56 -2.87
N ASP A 107 -28.19 -6.34 -1.89
CA ASP A 107 -28.92 -7.48 -1.33
C ASP A 107 -29.87 -7.14 -0.16
N ARG A 108 -30.04 -5.87 0.21
CA ARG A 108 -31.05 -5.44 1.22
C ARG A 108 -32.39 -5.02 0.61
N GLY A 109 -32.80 -5.65 -0.50
CA GLY A 109 -34.00 -5.27 -1.26
C GLY A 109 -35.07 -6.34 -1.45
N ARG A 110 -34.89 -7.59 -0.98
CA ARG A 110 -35.85 -8.67 -1.24
C ARG A 110 -36.39 -9.31 0.04
N THR A 111 -37.17 -8.56 0.81
CA THR A 111 -38.22 -9.17 1.64
C THR A 111 -39.47 -9.32 0.79
N VAL A 112 -39.66 -10.54 0.30
CA VAL A 112 -40.88 -11.05 -0.32
C VAL A 112 -42.05 -10.83 0.65
N ARG A 113 -43.04 -10.05 0.23
CA ARG A 113 -44.39 -10.11 0.82
C ARG A 113 -45.11 -11.30 0.19
N SER A 114 -45.42 -12.31 1.00
CA SER A 114 -46.51 -13.26 0.78
C SER A 114 -47.70 -12.85 1.64
#